data_AF-A0A222W0Y5-F1
#
_entry.id   AF-A0A222W0Y5-F1
#
_cell.length_a   1.000
_cell.length_b   1.000
_cell.length_c   1.000
_cell.angle_alpha   90.00
_cell.angle_beta   90.00
_cell.angle_gamma   90.00
#
_symmetry.space_group_name_H-M   'P 1'
#
loop_
_entity.id
_entity.type
_entity.pdbx_description
1 polymer ?
#
loop_
_entity_poly.entity_id
_entity_poly.type
_entity_poly.pdbx_seq_one_letter_code
_entity_poly.pdbx_strand_id
1 'polypeptide(L)'
;MSITSLRAGQVRAENLFKIAQQQRAAAATLEERTTLSASERLEAAELRSHVAMIYQAIGEAYPIWARLWERLAAAEYAAAGRHELGAYLTEDQVQAA
;
A
#
# COMPACT_ATOMS: atom_id res chain seq x y z
N MET A 1 -25.86 -1.75 18.36
CA MET A 1 -24.41 -1.98 18.35
C MET A 1 -23.92 -1.95 19.79
N SER A 2 -23.22 -2.98 20.29
CA SER A 2 -22.78 -3.04 21.70
C SER A 2 -21.40 -2.39 21.88
N ILE A 3 -21.10 -1.90 23.08
CA ILE A 3 -19.78 -1.31 23.42
C ILE A 3 -18.62 -2.28 23.09
N THR A 4 -18.84 -3.58 23.31
CA THR A 4 -17.88 -4.65 23.00
C THR A 4 -17.62 -4.77 21.50
N SER A 5 -18.66 -4.64 20.66
CA SER A 5 -18.51 -4.67 19.18
C SER A 5 -17.76 -3.45 18.65
N LEU A 6 -17.95 -2.29 19.28
CA LEU A 6 -17.25 -1.05 18.93
C LEU A 6 -15.75 -1.14 19.26
N ARG A 7 -15.40 -1.66 20.45
CA ARG A 7 -14.01 -1.87 20.86
C ARG A 7 -13.28 -2.90 19.98
N ALA A 8 -13.95 -3.98 19.59
CA ALA A 8 -13.36 -4.99 18.71
C ALA A 8 -13.05 -4.43 17.31
N GLY A 9 -13.94 -3.60 16.76
CA GLY A 9 -13.69 -2.88 15.50
C GLY A 9 -12.51 -1.91 15.59
N GLN A 10 -12.37 -1.23 16.73
CA GLN A 10 -11.26 -0.31 17.00
C GLN A 10 -9.90 -1.02 17.04
N VAL A 11 -9.78 -2.09 17.83
CA VAL A 11 -8.55 -2.89 17.92
C VAL A 11 -8.16 -3.48 16.56
N ARG A 12 -9.14 -3.95 15.77
CA ARG A 12 -8.89 -4.49 14.43
C ARG A 12 -8.31 -3.41 13.49
N ALA A 13 -8.86 -2.21 13.51
CA ALA A 13 -8.40 -1.11 12.68
C ALA A 13 -6.99 -0.61 13.05
N GLU A 14 -6.70 -0.53 14.35
CA GLU A 14 -5.36 -0.20 14.84
C GLU A 14 -4.33 -1.24 14.41
N ASN A 15 -4.67 -2.54 14.47
CA ASN A 15 -3.79 -3.61 14.00
C ASN A 15 -3.57 -3.55 12.48
N LEU A 16 -4.64 -3.34 11.70
CA LEU A 16 -4.53 -3.13 10.26
C LEU A 16 -3.64 -1.94 9.92
N PHE A 17 -3.82 -0.82 10.61
CA PHE A 17 -3.01 0.37 10.40
C PHE A 17 -1.52 0.10 10.71
N LYS A 18 -1.20 -0.64 11.77
CA LYS A 18 0.18 -1.05 12.06
C LYS A 18 0.79 -1.89 10.94
N ILE A 19 0.04 -2.86 10.41
CA ILE A 19 0.48 -3.69 9.27
C ILE A 19 0.74 -2.80 8.04
N ALA A 20 -0.16 -1.86 7.75
CA ALA A 20 0.02 -0.90 6.66
C ALA A 20 1.30 -0.05 6.85
N GLN A 21 1.59 0.43 8.07
CA GLN A 21 2.83 1.17 8.32
C GLN A 21 4.08 0.30 8.12
N GLN A 22 4.05 -0.97 8.54
CA GLN A 22 5.17 -1.90 8.35
C GLN A 22 5.45 -2.18 6.86
N GLN A 23 4.41 -2.45 6.08
CA GLN A 23 4.55 -2.68 4.64
C GLN A 23 4.99 -1.43 3.89
N ARG A 24 4.46 -0.26 4.29
CA ARG A 24 4.86 1.03 3.73
C ARG A 24 6.34 1.34 4.02
N ALA A 25 6.81 1.01 5.22
CA ALA A 25 8.22 1.14 5.58
C ALA A 25 9.11 0.18 4.76
N ALA A 26 8.68 -1.08 4.59
CA ALA A 26 9.39 -2.04 3.73
C ALA A 26 9.50 -1.56 2.28
N ALA A 27 8.41 -1.02 1.72
CA ALA A 27 8.44 -0.42 0.38
C ALA A 27 9.39 0.79 0.31
N ALA A 28 9.38 1.66 1.34
CA ALA A 28 10.29 2.80 1.40
C ALA A 28 11.77 2.36 1.45
N THR A 29 12.11 1.31 2.20
CA THR A 29 13.47 0.75 2.24
C THR A 29 13.93 0.24 0.88
N LEU A 30 13.03 -0.37 0.10
CA LEU A 30 13.33 -0.72 -1.29
C LEU A 30 13.57 0.56 -2.12
N GLU A 31 12.66 1.53 -2.04
CA GLU A 31 12.71 2.79 -2.79
C GLU A 31 13.92 3.69 -2.50
N GLU A 32 14.53 3.58 -1.33
CA GLU A 32 15.78 4.28 -0.97
C GLU A 32 16.99 3.81 -1.80
N ARG A 33 16.89 2.64 -2.45
CA ARG A 33 17.94 2.11 -3.30
C ARG A 33 17.99 2.87 -4.63
N THR A 34 19.18 3.32 -5.00
CA THR A 34 19.43 4.13 -6.22
C THR A 34 19.06 3.43 -7.53
N THR A 35 19.04 2.11 -7.53
CA THR A 35 18.62 1.30 -8.68
C THR A 35 17.87 0.08 -8.19
N LEU A 36 16.61 -0.04 -8.62
CA LEU A 36 15.76 -1.19 -8.38
C LEU A 36 15.70 -2.06 -9.62
N SER A 37 15.87 -3.38 -9.44
CA SER A 37 15.57 -4.35 -10.50
C SER A 37 14.07 -4.37 -10.82
N ALA A 38 13.68 -4.99 -11.94
CA ALA A 38 12.26 -5.18 -12.28
C ALA A 38 11.51 -5.94 -11.16
N SER A 39 12.11 -6.99 -10.59
CA SER A 39 11.51 -7.76 -9.49
C SER A 39 11.31 -6.92 -8.23
N GLU A 40 12.28 -6.07 -7.87
CA GLU A 40 12.19 -5.22 -6.67
C GLU A 40 11.17 -4.09 -6.84
N ARG A 41 10.98 -3.62 -8.08
CA ARG A 41 9.89 -2.69 -8.42
C ARG A 41 8.54 -3.37 -8.26
N LEU A 42 8.37 -4.59 -8.74
CA LEU A 42 7.13 -5.35 -8.55
C LEU A 42 6.84 -5.62 -7.06
N GLU A 43 7.87 -5.95 -6.28
CA GLU A 43 7.74 -6.10 -4.83
C GLU A 43 7.31 -4.80 -4.15
N ALA A 44 7.94 -3.67 -4.49
CA ALA A 44 7.52 -2.36 -3.99
C ALA A 44 6.08 -2.02 -4.40
N ALA A 45 5.68 -2.36 -5.62
CA ALA A 45 4.31 -2.17 -6.09
C ALA A 45 3.30 -3.00 -5.28
N GLU A 46 3.58 -4.28 -5.04
CA GLU A 46 2.73 -5.18 -4.27
C GLU A 46 2.55 -4.67 -2.83
N LEU A 47 3.65 -4.28 -2.17
CA LEU A 47 3.60 -3.71 -0.82
C LEU A 47 2.74 -2.44 -0.78
N ARG A 48 2.90 -1.53 -1.75
CA ARG A 48 2.09 -0.30 -1.86
C ARG A 48 0.61 -0.60 -2.11
N SER A 49 0.30 -1.57 -2.97
CA SER A 49 -1.08 -2.02 -3.23
C SER A 49 -1.73 -2.62 -1.98
N HIS A 50 -1.02 -3.42 -1.20
CA HIS A 50 -1.53 -3.95 0.06
C HIS A 50 -1.83 -2.85 1.09
N VAL A 51 -0.95 -1.85 1.20
CA VAL A 51 -1.19 -0.66 2.05
C VAL A 51 -2.47 0.05 1.61
N ALA A 52 -2.67 0.23 0.30
CA ALA A 52 -3.86 0.88 -0.24
C ALA A 52 -5.15 0.12 0.11
N MET A 53 -5.14 -1.21 -0.05
CA MET A 53 -6.27 -2.08 0.31
C MET A 53 -6.60 -2.00 1.80
N ILE A 54 -5.57 -1.97 2.65
CA ILE A 54 -5.75 -1.81 4.09
C ILE A 54 -6.39 -0.47 4.42
N TYR A 55 -5.93 0.63 3.79
CA TYR A 55 -6.55 1.93 3.98
C TYR A 55 -8.01 1.96 3.53
N GLN A 56 -8.37 1.34 2.41
CA GLN A 56 -9.78 1.20 2.01
C GLN A 56 -10.60 0.45 3.07
N ALA A 57 -10.12 -0.69 3.55
CA ALA A 57 -10.80 -1.48 4.58
C ALA A 57 -10.98 -0.69 5.90
N ILE A 58 -10.01 0.15 6.27
CA ILE A 58 -10.15 1.04 7.42
C ILE A 58 -11.20 2.13 7.12
N GLY A 59 -11.20 2.73 5.93
CA GLY A 59 -12.20 3.71 5.51
C GLY A 59 -13.63 3.18 5.59
N GLU A 60 -13.87 1.96 5.13
CA GLU A 60 -15.16 1.26 5.23
C GLU A 60 -15.60 1.04 6.68
N ALA A 61 -14.65 0.76 7.58
CA ALA A 61 -14.93 0.58 9.00
C ALA A 61 -15.20 1.90 9.76
N TYR A 62 -14.71 3.04 9.25
CA TYR A 62 -14.89 4.37 9.87
C TYR A 62 -15.43 5.39 8.86
N PRO A 63 -16.77 5.42 8.63
CA PRO A 63 -17.39 6.30 7.64
C PRO A 63 -17.09 7.80 7.83
N ILE A 64 -16.92 8.24 9.09
CA ILE A 64 -16.55 9.64 9.42
C ILE A 64 -15.21 10.05 8.78
N TRP A 65 -14.29 9.10 8.61
CA TRP A 65 -12.96 9.31 8.04
C TRP A 65 -12.78 8.64 6.67
N ALA A 66 -13.82 8.06 6.08
CA ALA A 66 -13.73 7.30 4.83
C ALA A 66 -13.02 8.07 3.73
N ARG A 67 -13.37 9.35 3.54
CA ARG A 67 -12.76 10.20 2.51
C ARG A 67 -11.27 10.45 2.71
N LEU A 68 -10.79 10.47 3.96
CA LEU A 68 -9.36 10.57 4.26
C LEU A 68 -8.65 9.28 3.83
N TRP A 69 -9.19 8.14 4.24
CA TRP A 69 -8.63 6.82 3.94
C TRP A 69 -8.65 6.51 2.44
N GLU A 70 -9.71 6.88 1.72
CA GLU A 70 -9.78 6.78 0.26
C GLU A 70 -8.66 7.57 -0.43
N ARG A 71 -8.37 8.79 0.02
CA ARG A 71 -7.27 9.59 -0.53
C ARG A 71 -5.91 8.96 -0.27
N LEU A 72 -5.71 8.42 0.95
CA LEU A 72 -4.48 7.71 1.28
C LEU A 72 -4.32 6.45 0.42
N ALA A 73 -5.39 5.67 0.25
CA ALA A 73 -5.38 4.50 -0.62
C ALA A 73 -5.06 4.85 -2.07
N ALA A 74 -5.69 5.89 -2.62
CA ALA A 74 -5.44 6.35 -3.98
C ALA A 74 -3.97 6.76 -4.20
N ALA A 75 -3.35 7.41 -3.20
CA ALA A 75 -1.94 7.78 -3.29
C ALA A 75 -1.00 6.55 -3.31
N GLU A 76 -1.31 5.52 -2.52
CA GLU A 76 -0.53 4.28 -2.48
C GLU A 76 -0.73 3.45 -3.76
N TYR A 77 -1.96 3.35 -4.30
CA TYR A 77 -2.18 2.74 -5.63
C TYR A 77 -1.45 3.48 -6.74
N ALA A 78 -1.45 4.82 -6.72
CA ALA A 78 -0.69 5.59 -7.70
C ALA A 78 0.82 5.36 -7.58
N ALA A 79 1.33 5.12 -6.36
CA ALA A 79 2.72 4.72 -6.16
C ALA A 79 3.00 3.31 -6.71
N ALA A 80 2.11 2.35 -6.44
CA ALA A 80 2.22 1.00 -6.97
C ALA A 80 2.26 0.99 -8.51
N GLY A 81 1.34 1.69 -9.17
CA GLY A 81 1.30 1.76 -10.63
C GLY A 81 2.55 2.38 -11.26
N ARG A 82 3.23 3.32 -10.57
CA ARG A 82 4.52 3.85 -11.05
C ARG A 82 5.62 2.79 -11.01
N HIS A 83 5.63 1.95 -9.98
CA HIS A 83 6.60 0.87 -9.85
C HIS A 83 6.34 -0.25 -10.84
N GLU A 84 5.09 -0.65 -11.04
CA GLU A 84 4.70 -1.62 -12.09
C GLU A 84 5.13 -1.13 -13.46
N LEU A 85 4.78 0.11 -13.82
CA LEU A 85 5.21 0.70 -15.09
C LEU A 85 6.73 0.72 -15.23
N GLY A 86 7.45 1.09 -14.15
CA GLY A 86 8.91 1.07 -14.14
C GLY A 86 9.51 -0.33 -14.32
N ALA A 87 8.86 -1.37 -13.78
CA ALA A 87 9.30 -2.75 -13.95
C ALA A 87 9.18 -3.20 -15.40
N TYR A 88 8.01 -3.01 -16.01
CA TYR A 88 7.76 -3.39 -17.41
C TYR A 88 8.68 -2.65 -18.39
N LEU A 89 8.90 -1.35 -18.18
CA LEU A 89 9.83 -0.57 -19.01
C LEU A 89 11.28 -1.05 -18.90
N THR A 90 11.69 -1.58 -17.74
CA THR A 90 13.04 -2.13 -17.54
C THR A 90 13.18 -3.49 -18.24
N GLU A 91 12.15 -4.34 -18.19
CA GLU A 91 12.15 -5.64 -18.89
C GLU A 91 12.15 -5.49 -20.41
N ASP A 92 11.35 -4.57 -20.96
CA ASP A 92 11.33 -4.30 -22.41
C ASP A 92 12.69 -3.81 -22.92
N GLN A 93 13.41 -3.01 -22.13
CA GLN A 93 14.76 -2.56 -22.47
C GLN A 93 15.80 -3.69 -22.45
N VAL A 94 15.64 -4.68 -21.57
CA VAL A 94 16.53 -5.85 -21.50
C VAL A 94 16.27 -6.82 -22.65
N GLN A 95 15.03 -6.95 -23.12
CA GLN A 95 14.70 -7.82 -24.27
C GLN A 95 15.09 -7.23 -25.63
N ALA A 96 15.26 -5.90 -25.73
CA ALA A 96 15.61 -5.20 -26.97
C ALA A 96 17.12 -5.01 -27.20
N ALA A 97 17.99 -5.40 -26.26
CA ALA A 97 19.45 -5.27 -26.30
C ALA A 97 20.14 -6.60 -26.63
#